data_AF-A0A7J4PQH0-F1
#
_entry.id   AF-A0A7J4PQH0-F1
#
_cell.length_a   1.000
_cell.length_b   1.000
_cell.length_c   1.000
_cell.angle_alpha   90.00
_cell.angle_beta   90.00
_cell.angle_gamma   90.00
#
_symmetry.space_group_name_H-M   'P 1'
#
loop_
_entity.id
_entity.type
_entity.pdbx_description
1 polymer ?
#
loop_
_entity_poly.entity_id
_entity_poly.type
_entity_poly.pdbx_seq_one_letter_code
_entity_poly.pdbx_strand_id
1 'polypeptide(L)'
;MKKIVPVLILGLVFLSFGAYGAPHWEQVWGSVGTVVVNHDQVAETTKLFATKQDTGDIYRYWENQDRWTKIGGPAKTFVATGGRLYKLSEDESGTWRYDGEEVWTKIGGLATEIYGGGGKLYAVKP
;
A
#
# COMPACT_ATOMS: atom_id res chain seq x y z
N MET A 1 52.92 -13.84 -0.12
CA MET A 1 51.66 -14.38 -0.71
C MET A 1 50.82 -14.86 0.47
N LYS A 2 49.62 -14.39 0.79
CA LYS A 2 48.51 -13.74 0.08
C LYS A 2 47.98 -12.58 0.96
N LYS A 3 47.47 -11.53 0.33
CA LYS A 3 46.84 -10.36 0.98
C LYS A 3 45.41 -10.73 1.40
N ILE A 4 44.98 -10.30 2.59
CA ILE A 4 43.57 -10.30 3.01
C ILE A 4 43.16 -8.83 3.16
N VAL A 5 42.19 -8.42 2.34
CA VAL A 5 41.57 -7.08 2.37
C VAL A 5 40.37 -7.17 3.32
N PRO A 6 40.18 -6.26 4.29
CA PRO A 6 38.97 -6.24 5.09
C PRO A 6 37.88 -5.48 4.33
N VAL A 7 36.79 -6.16 4.00
CA VAL A 7 35.53 -5.50 3.64
C VAL A 7 34.73 -5.39 4.94
N LEU A 8 34.71 -4.19 5.51
CA LEU A 8 33.81 -3.85 6.62
C LEU A 8 32.39 -3.68 6.05
N ILE A 9 31.55 -4.69 6.23
CA ILE A 9 30.10 -4.52 6.15
C ILE A 9 29.64 -4.22 7.58
N LEU A 10 29.17 -2.99 7.79
CA LEU A 10 28.67 -2.48 9.05
C LEU A 10 27.33 -3.15 9.38
N GLY A 11 27.37 -4.32 10.01
CA GLY A 11 26.20 -4.99 10.57
C GLY A 11 25.89 -4.44 11.95
N LEU A 12 24.90 -3.54 12.04
CA LEU A 12 24.31 -3.12 13.33
C LEU A 12 23.52 -4.30 13.90
N VAL A 13 24.07 -4.96 14.91
CA VAL A 13 23.38 -5.98 15.73
C VAL A 13 22.63 -5.25 16.84
N PHE A 14 21.30 -5.28 16.83
CA PHE A 14 20.50 -4.91 18.00
C PHE A 14 20.25 -6.17 18.85
N LEU A 15 20.96 -6.26 19.97
CA LEU A 15 20.57 -7.13 21.09
C LEU A 15 19.50 -6.38 21.90
N SER A 16 18.22 -6.72 21.74
CA SER A 16 17.17 -6.22 22.63
C SER A 16 16.93 -7.20 23.78
N PHE A 17 17.46 -6.86 24.95
CA PHE A 17 16.99 -7.42 26.22
C PHE A 17 15.80 -6.57 26.71
N GLY A 18 14.63 -7.23 26.82
CA GLY A 18 13.47 -6.88 27.64
C GLY A 18 13.08 -5.41 27.86
N ALA A 19 12.04 -4.96 27.16
CA ALA A 19 11.12 -3.95 27.68
C ALA A 19 9.69 -4.31 27.26
N TYR A 20 8.92 -4.92 28.17
CA TYR A 20 7.46 -4.98 28.04
C TYR A 20 6.93 -3.53 28.03
N GLY A 21 6.41 -3.05 26.89
CA GLY A 21 5.49 -1.90 26.88
C GLY A 21 5.91 -0.60 26.17
N ALA A 22 7.04 -0.55 25.44
CA ALA A 22 7.28 0.59 24.54
C ALA A 22 6.66 0.30 23.15
N PRO A 23 5.95 1.26 22.52
CA PRO A 23 5.58 1.12 21.12
C PRO A 23 6.88 0.99 20.31
N HIS A 24 7.13 -0.19 19.77
CA HIS A 24 8.23 -0.40 18.84
C HIS A 24 7.72 -0.14 17.44
N TRP A 25 8.52 0.58 16.66
CA TRP A 25 8.28 0.70 15.23
C TRP A 25 8.83 -0.54 14.54
N GLU A 26 7.99 -1.15 13.71
CA GLU A 26 8.38 -2.25 12.83
C GLU A 26 8.36 -1.79 11.38
N GLN A 27 9.44 -2.06 10.67
CA GLN A 27 9.52 -1.81 9.24
C GLN A 27 8.98 -3.02 8.48
N VAL A 28 7.78 -2.91 7.91
CA VAL A 28 7.15 -3.99 7.13
C VAL A 28 7.44 -3.91 5.62
N TRP A 29 8.05 -2.81 5.15
CA TRP A 29 8.56 -2.68 3.77
C TRP A 29 9.65 -1.59 3.67
N GLY A 30 10.24 -1.44 2.50
CA GLY A 30 11.26 -0.44 2.19
C GLY A 30 10.65 0.85 1.66
N SER A 31 11.38 1.51 0.77
CA SER A 31 10.92 2.73 0.12
C SER A 31 9.72 2.45 -0.80
N VAL A 32 8.65 3.23 -0.62
CA VAL A 32 7.37 3.11 -1.35
C VAL A 32 6.97 4.46 -1.92
N GLY A 33 6.11 4.47 -2.95
CA GLY A 33 5.61 5.71 -3.55
C GLY A 33 4.53 6.36 -2.69
N THR A 34 3.43 5.63 -2.49
CA THR A 34 2.25 6.08 -1.75
C THR A 34 1.83 4.99 -0.77
N VAL A 35 1.40 5.39 0.42
CA VAL A 35 0.74 4.53 1.40
C VAL A 35 -0.75 4.82 1.39
N VAL A 36 -1.57 3.79 1.33
CA VAL A 36 -3.03 3.89 1.41
C VAL A 36 -3.51 3.00 2.56
N VAL A 37 -4.15 3.61 3.55
CA VAL A 37 -4.70 2.92 4.71
C VAL A 37 -6.21 2.91 4.61
N ASN A 38 -6.80 1.73 4.79
CA ASN A 38 -8.24 1.56 4.82
C ASN A 38 -8.66 1.04 6.18
N HIS A 39 -9.48 1.80 6.90
CA HIS A 39 -10.11 1.31 8.12
C HIS A 39 -11.58 1.06 7.85
N ASP A 40 -11.99 -0.21 7.96
CA ASP A 40 -13.37 -0.63 7.90
C ASP A 40 -13.98 -0.55 9.29
N GLN A 41 -14.78 0.49 9.53
CA GLN A 41 -15.43 0.75 10.82
C GLN A 41 -16.50 -0.31 11.19
N VAL A 42 -17.00 -1.07 10.22
CA VAL A 42 -18.02 -2.09 10.49
C VAL A 42 -17.35 -3.40 10.88
N ALA A 43 -16.29 -3.77 10.16
CA ALA A 43 -15.53 -4.97 10.46
C ALA A 43 -14.45 -4.77 11.53
N GLU A 44 -14.18 -3.51 11.94
CA GLU A 44 -13.08 -3.12 12.82
C GLU A 44 -11.73 -3.67 12.33
N THR A 45 -11.53 -3.64 11.01
CA THR A 45 -10.29 -4.10 10.36
C THR A 45 -9.58 -2.96 9.67
N THR A 46 -8.25 -3.02 9.71
CA THR A 46 -7.41 -2.14 8.91
C THR A 46 -6.77 -2.96 7.80
N LYS A 47 -6.76 -2.43 6.59
CA LYS A 47 -6.01 -2.98 5.45
C LYS A 47 -4.98 -1.96 5.02
N LEU A 48 -3.73 -2.40 4.91
CA LEU A 48 -2.62 -1.57 4.46
C LEU A 48 -2.28 -1.88 2.99
N PHE A 49 -2.12 -0.81 2.22
CA PHE A 49 -1.67 -0.88 0.84
C PHE A 49 -0.53 0.11 0.61
N ALA A 50 0.33 -0.20 -0.35
CA ALA A 50 1.40 0.69 -0.75
C ALA A 50 1.76 0.49 -2.23
N THR A 51 2.17 1.57 -2.89
CA THR A 51 2.68 1.48 -4.25
C THR A 51 4.17 1.26 -4.26
N LYS A 52 4.63 0.39 -5.17
CA LYS A 52 6.05 0.21 -5.45
C LYS A 52 6.60 1.51 -6.05
N GLN A 53 7.71 2.00 -5.51
CA GLN A 53 8.22 3.34 -5.86
C GLN A 53 8.60 3.51 -7.34
N ASP A 54 9.11 2.45 -7.96
CA ASP A 54 9.62 2.47 -9.34
C ASP A 54 8.53 2.26 -10.39
N THR A 55 7.59 1.34 -10.15
CA THR A 55 6.57 0.97 -11.13
C THR A 55 5.19 1.57 -10.86
N GLY A 56 4.94 2.08 -9.65
CA GLY A 56 3.60 2.51 -9.22
C GLY A 56 2.62 1.36 -8.98
N ASP A 57 3.04 0.10 -9.15
CA ASP A 57 2.21 -1.08 -8.87
C ASP A 57 1.71 -1.06 -7.43
N ILE A 58 0.43 -1.35 -7.22
CA ILE A 58 -0.19 -1.37 -5.89
C ILE A 58 -0.09 -2.77 -5.28
N TYR A 59 0.30 -2.82 -4.02
CA TYR A 59 0.41 -4.05 -3.22
C TYR A 59 -0.44 -3.94 -1.97
N ARG A 60 -0.94 -5.09 -1.50
CA ARG A 60 -1.62 -5.25 -0.22
C ARG A 60 -0.72 -5.98 0.75
N TYR A 61 -0.68 -5.50 1.99
CA TYR A 61 -0.12 -6.23 3.11
C TYR A 61 -1.14 -7.22 3.67
N TRP A 62 -0.69 -8.43 3.95
CA TRP A 62 -1.48 -9.50 4.56
C TRP A 62 -0.92 -9.77 5.95
N GLU A 63 -1.53 -9.18 6.97
CA GLU A 63 -1.03 -9.17 8.35
C GLU A 63 -0.87 -10.58 8.92
N ASN A 64 -1.79 -11.48 8.57
CA ASN A 64 -1.77 -12.88 9.00
C ASN A 64 -0.65 -13.73 8.36
N GLN A 65 -0.05 -13.23 7.27
CA GLN A 65 0.98 -13.92 6.49
C GLN A 65 2.30 -13.16 6.46
N ASP A 66 2.36 -11.98 7.10
CA ASP A 66 3.50 -11.07 7.09
C ASP A 66 4.11 -10.91 5.68
N ARG A 67 3.26 -10.58 4.71
CA ARG A 67 3.70 -10.48 3.31
C ARG A 67 2.94 -9.43 2.51
N TRP A 68 3.64 -8.88 1.54
CA TRP A 68 3.06 -8.04 0.49
C TRP A 68 2.75 -8.87 -0.75
N THR A 69 1.58 -8.64 -1.34
CA THR A 69 1.21 -9.25 -2.63
C THR A 69 0.79 -8.15 -3.59
N LYS A 70 1.25 -8.24 -4.84
CA LYS A 70 0.79 -7.34 -5.89
C LYS A 70 -0.71 -7.53 -6.06
N ILE A 71 -1.45 -6.42 -6.20
CA ILE A 71 -2.90 -6.47 -6.41
C ILE A 71 -3.33 -5.66 -7.63
N GLY A 72 -2.41 -4.95 -8.30
CA GLY A 72 -2.72 -4.20 -9.50
C GLY A 72 -1.53 -3.43 -10.06
N GLY A 73 -1.67 -2.99 -11.30
CA GLY A 73 -0.75 -2.07 -11.97
C GLY A 73 -0.84 -0.62 -11.46
N PRO A 74 -0.05 0.29 -12.03
CA PRO A 74 -0.10 1.72 -11.71
C PRO A 74 -1.46 2.35 -12.00
N ALA A 75 -1.66 3.52 -11.40
CA ALA A 75 -2.87 4.32 -11.49
C ALA A 75 -2.52 5.79 -11.24
N LYS A 76 -3.37 6.72 -11.72
CA LYS A 76 -3.22 8.14 -11.40
C LYS A 76 -3.30 8.38 -9.89
N THR A 77 -4.23 7.70 -9.23
CA THR A 77 -4.35 7.72 -7.77
C THR A 77 -5.04 6.47 -7.24
N PHE A 78 -4.76 6.14 -5.99
CA PHE A 78 -5.41 5.10 -5.21
C PHE A 78 -6.10 5.72 -4.00
N VAL A 79 -7.34 5.33 -3.75
CA VAL A 79 -8.16 5.86 -2.66
C VAL A 79 -8.81 4.72 -1.90
N ALA A 80 -8.72 4.74 -0.58
CA ALA A 80 -9.45 3.82 0.28
C ALA A 80 -10.57 4.56 1.04
N THR A 81 -11.76 3.96 1.08
CA THR A 81 -12.90 4.45 1.87
C THR A 81 -13.94 3.35 2.02
N GLY A 82 -14.66 3.35 3.14
CA GLY A 82 -15.78 2.41 3.38
C GLY A 82 -15.39 0.94 3.24
N GLY A 83 -14.22 0.55 3.74
CA GLY A 83 -13.74 -0.84 3.68
C GLY A 83 -13.28 -1.31 2.29
N ARG A 84 -13.26 -0.41 1.29
CA ARG A 84 -12.91 -0.69 -0.11
C ARG A 84 -11.71 0.11 -0.60
N LEU A 85 -11.08 -0.39 -1.65
CA LEU A 85 -9.99 0.26 -2.37
C LEU A 85 -10.46 0.58 -3.79
N TYR A 86 -10.09 1.77 -4.26
CA TYR A 86 -10.43 2.29 -5.57
C TYR A 86 -9.20 2.84 -6.26
N LYS A 87 -9.25 2.92 -7.59
CA LYS A 87 -8.24 3.59 -8.39
C LYS A 87 -8.87 4.41 -9.51
N LEU A 88 -8.18 5.47 -9.91
CA LEU A 88 -8.41 6.19 -11.16
C LEU A 88 -7.30 5.80 -12.14
N SER A 89 -7.65 5.36 -13.35
CA SER A 89 -6.66 4.98 -14.37
C SER A 89 -5.75 6.16 -14.73
N GLU A 90 -4.51 5.87 -15.15
CA GLU A 90 -3.51 6.90 -15.52
C GLU A 90 -3.99 7.81 -16.66
N ASP A 91 -4.76 7.25 -17.57
CA ASP A 91 -5.39 7.94 -18.71
C ASP A 91 -6.74 8.59 -18.36
N GLU A 92 -7.13 8.59 -17.07
CA GLU A 92 -8.38 9.15 -16.55
C GLU A 92 -9.67 8.53 -17.11
N SER A 93 -9.56 7.47 -17.93
CA SER A 93 -10.67 6.85 -18.66
C SER A 93 -11.64 6.06 -17.78
N GLY A 94 -11.29 5.80 -16.52
CA GLY A 94 -12.14 5.02 -15.63
C GLY A 94 -11.76 5.03 -14.16
N THR A 95 -12.81 4.99 -13.34
CA THR A 95 -12.71 4.66 -11.91
C THR A 95 -13.00 3.18 -11.70
N TRP A 96 -12.18 2.52 -10.90
CA TRP A 96 -12.25 1.08 -10.66
C TRP A 96 -12.25 0.76 -9.17
N ARG A 97 -12.93 -0.31 -8.77
CA ARG A 97 -12.95 -0.88 -7.42
C ARG A 97 -12.16 -2.18 -7.40
N TYR A 98 -11.35 -2.39 -6.37
CA TYR A 98 -10.70 -3.66 -6.12
C TYR A 98 -11.67 -4.66 -5.49
N ASP A 99 -11.77 -5.86 -6.07
CA ASP A 99 -12.70 -6.92 -5.65
C ASP A 99 -12.00 -8.15 -5.05
N GLY A 100 -10.67 -8.12 -4.92
CA GLY A 100 -9.86 -9.22 -4.37
C GLY A 100 -8.99 -9.91 -5.42
N GLU A 101 -7.89 -10.56 -5.02
CA GLU A 101 -7.08 -11.46 -5.88
C GLU A 101 -6.71 -10.87 -7.27
N GLU A 102 -6.24 -9.61 -7.29
CA GLU A 102 -5.94 -8.82 -8.50
C GLU A 102 -7.14 -8.44 -9.40
N VAL A 103 -8.37 -8.73 -8.99
CA VAL A 103 -9.59 -8.37 -9.73
C VAL A 103 -9.98 -6.91 -9.48
N TRP A 104 -10.23 -6.18 -10.57
CA TRP A 104 -10.73 -4.79 -10.55
C TRP A 104 -11.97 -4.66 -11.44
N THR A 105 -13.03 -4.07 -10.89
CA THR A 105 -14.27 -3.80 -11.61
C THR A 105 -14.40 -2.32 -11.91
N LYS A 106 -14.68 -1.95 -13.17
CA LYS A 106 -14.95 -0.56 -13.56
C LYS A 106 -16.29 -0.12 -12.98
N ILE A 107 -16.29 0.99 -12.24
CA ILE A 107 -17.49 1.52 -11.56
C ILE A 107 -17.85 2.94 -12.01
N GLY A 108 -16.98 3.59 -12.77
CA GLY A 108 -17.17 4.94 -13.25
C GLY A 108 -16.41 5.21 -14.55
N GLY A 109 -16.88 6.20 -15.30
CA GLY A 109 -16.24 6.67 -16.53
C GLY A 109 -15.13 7.68 -16.27
N LEU A 110 -14.98 8.62 -17.21
CA LEU A 110 -13.98 9.69 -17.18
C LEU A 110 -14.07 10.51 -15.89
N ALA A 111 -12.93 10.71 -15.25
CA ALA A 111 -12.78 11.57 -14.09
C ALA A 111 -11.34 12.11 -14.02
N THR A 112 -11.17 13.38 -13.65
CA THR A 112 -9.85 13.97 -13.47
C THR A 112 -9.27 13.62 -12.10
N GLU A 113 -10.11 13.46 -11.08
CA GLU A 113 -9.71 13.15 -9.71
C GLU A 113 -10.76 12.29 -8.99
N ILE A 114 -10.33 11.55 -7.97
CA ILE A 114 -11.23 10.81 -7.07
C ILE A 114 -10.85 11.06 -5.61
N TYR A 115 -11.85 11.09 -4.73
CA TYR A 115 -11.70 11.37 -3.30
C TYR A 115 -12.55 10.40 -2.47
N GLY A 116 -12.01 9.97 -1.33
CA GLY A 116 -12.71 9.12 -0.38
C GLY A 116 -13.06 9.89 0.89
N GLY A 117 -14.28 9.71 1.40
CA GLY A 117 -14.71 10.35 2.65
C GLY A 117 -16.06 9.86 3.12
N GLY A 118 -16.24 9.68 4.44
CA GLY A 118 -17.51 9.23 5.02
C GLY A 118 -18.03 7.90 4.47
N GLY A 119 -17.13 6.98 4.09
CA GLY A 119 -17.47 5.69 3.49
C GLY A 119 -17.92 5.76 2.03
N LYS A 120 -17.78 6.90 1.37
CA LYS A 120 -18.20 7.15 -0.01
C LYS A 120 -17.04 7.58 -0.89
N LEU A 121 -17.17 7.29 -2.18
CA LEU A 121 -16.26 7.73 -3.23
C LEU A 121 -16.90 8.87 -4.02
N TYR A 122 -16.11 9.91 -4.28
CA TYR A 122 -16.46 11.07 -5.08
C TYR A 122 -15.50 11.19 -6.26
N ALA A 123 -15.99 11.67 -7.40
CA ALA A 123 -15.18 11.86 -8.60
C ALA A 123 -15.41 13.26 -9.17
N VAL A 124 -14.33 13.90 -9.61
CA VAL A 124 -14.37 15.17 -10.33
C VAL A 124 -14.51 14.86 -11.81
N LYS A 125 -15.58 15.36 -12.43
CA LYS A 125 -15.76 15.25 -13.88
C LYS A 125 -14.86 16.26 -14.59
N PRO A 126 -14.36 15.94 -15.80
CA PRO A 126 -13.67 16.90 -16.64
C PRO A 126 -14.48 18.17 -16.91
#